data_AF-A0A6S7GRJ5-F1
#
_entry.id   AF-A0A6S7GRJ5-F1
#
_cell.length_a   1.000
_cell.length_b   1.000
_cell.length_c   1.000
_cell.angle_alpha   90.00
_cell.angle_beta   90.00
_cell.angle_gamma   90.00
#
_symmetry.space_group_name_H-M   'P 1'
#
loop_
_entity.id
_entity.type
_entity.pdbx_description
1 polymer ?
#
loop_
_entity_poly.entity_id
_entity_poly.type
_entity_poly.pdbx_seq_one_letter_code
_entity_poly.pdbx_strand_id
1 'polypeptide(L)'
;MPVLQNELNEVAKLWNTRVIRPSHNEDSPSGRPDTLYFIPEATGTVNYLVNVENADIELINEQSCQERSNCLPEFEELALIVMEERGLLFPDNHTDAENLYLELVRDLENMAGN
;
A
#
# COMPACT_ATOMS: atom_id res chain seq x y z
N MET A 1 -0.66 -7.63 -7.79
CA MET A 1 -1.33 -6.48 -8.46
C MET A 1 -0.59 -5.17 -8.17
N PRO A 2 0.33 -4.74 -9.05
CA PRO A 2 1.19 -3.57 -8.81
C PRO A 2 0.46 -2.22 -8.91
N VAL A 3 -0.67 -2.15 -9.62
CA VAL A 3 -1.42 -0.90 -9.84
C VAL A 3 -1.93 -0.30 -8.52
N LEU A 4 -2.62 -1.10 -7.70
CA LEU A 4 -3.15 -0.65 -6.40
C LEU A 4 -2.02 -0.23 -5.45
N GLN A 5 -0.92 -0.99 -5.44
CA GLN A 5 0.23 -0.64 -4.60
C GLN A 5 0.87 0.68 -5.06
N ASN A 6 0.98 0.92 -6.36
CA ASN A 6 1.47 2.19 -6.90
C ASN A 6 0.55 3.36 -6.53
N GLU A 7 -0.77 3.20 -6.66
CA GLU A 7 -1.72 4.24 -6.25
C GLU A 7 -1.63 4.56 -4.75
N LEU A 8 -1.53 3.52 -3.90
CA LEU A 8 -1.33 3.69 -2.46
C LEU A 8 -0.01 4.41 -2.15
N ASN A 9 1.07 4.05 -2.85
CA ASN A 9 2.37 4.71 -2.70
C ASN A 9 2.29 6.19 -3.10
N GLU A 10 1.56 6.54 -4.16
CA GLU A 10 1.33 7.94 -4.55
C GLU A 10 0.47 8.70 -3.54
N VAL A 11 -0.60 8.09 -3.03
CA VAL A 11 -1.42 8.68 -1.97
C VAL A 11 -0.59 8.92 -0.71
N ALA A 12 0.27 7.98 -0.33
CA ALA A 12 1.16 8.13 0.82
C ALA A 12 2.11 9.34 0.67
N LYS A 13 2.69 9.53 -0.53
CA LYS A 13 3.52 10.71 -0.83
C LYS A 13 2.73 12.02 -0.72
N LEU A 14 1.51 12.04 -1.27
CA LEU A 14 0.68 13.24 -1.26
C LEU A 14 0.14 13.56 0.13
N TRP A 15 -0.17 12.54 0.93
CA TRP A 15 -0.76 12.68 2.26
C TRP A 15 0.08 13.57 3.17
N ASN A 16 1.40 13.36 3.17
CA ASN A 16 2.31 14.09 4.08
C ASN A 16 2.41 15.59 3.78
N THR A 17 2.07 15.99 2.56
CA THR A 17 2.09 17.40 2.13
C THR A 17 0.78 18.14 2.43
N ARG A 18 -0.31 17.41 2.70
CA ARG A 18 -1.63 18.02 2.92
C ARG A 18 -1.75 18.59 4.33
N VAL A 19 -2.49 19.69 4.43
CA VAL A 19 -2.74 20.35 5.71
C VAL A 19 -3.87 19.61 6.44
N ILE A 20 -3.57 19.10 7.63
CA ILE A 20 -4.56 18.64 8.60
C ILE A 20 -5.18 19.88 9.25
N ARG A 21 -6.51 19.97 9.17
CA ARG A 21 -7.24 21.11 9.74
C ARG A 21 -7.26 21.03 11.27
N PRO A 22 -7.24 22.18 11.96
CA PRO A 22 -7.49 22.22 13.40
C PRO A 22 -8.83 21.55 13.74
N SER A 23 -8.80 20.73 14.78
CA SER A 23 -9.98 20.05 15.31
C SER A 23 -9.99 20.17 16.84
N HIS A 24 -11.12 19.84 17.45
CA HIS A 24 -11.25 19.82 18.91
C HIS A 24 -10.60 18.59 19.56
N ASN A 25 -10.10 17.65 18.75
CA ASN A 25 -9.38 16.47 19.22
C ASN A 25 -7.92 16.83 19.45
N GLU A 26 -7.48 16.77 20.71
CA GLU A 26 -6.08 17.02 21.10
C GLU A 26 -5.13 15.99 20.48
N ASP A 27 -5.59 14.77 20.20
CA ASP A 27 -4.78 13.72 19.56
C ASP A 27 -4.61 13.94 18.04
N SER A 28 -5.21 14.98 17.48
CA SER A 28 -5.14 15.29 16.04
C SER A 28 -4.41 16.63 15.83
N PRO A 29 -3.07 16.63 15.77
CA PRO A 29 -2.29 17.84 15.57
C PRO A 29 -2.61 18.46 14.21
N SER A 30 -2.90 19.75 14.20
CA SER A 30 -3.11 20.51 12.98
C SER A 30 -1.79 20.90 12.32
N GLY A 31 -1.79 21.02 11.00
CA GLY A 31 -0.60 21.39 10.22
C GLY A 31 -0.27 20.38 9.13
N ARG A 32 0.89 20.53 8.50
CA ARG A 32 1.37 19.59 7.48
C ARG A 32 2.22 18.52 8.14
N PRO A 33 1.94 17.22 7.96
CA PRO A 33 2.76 16.14 8.52
C PRO A 33 4.26 16.31 8.26
N ASP A 34 4.67 16.66 7.04
CA ASP A 34 6.08 16.91 6.72
C ASP A 34 6.69 18.02 7.59
N THR A 35 5.98 19.14 7.76
CA THR A 35 6.47 20.25 8.60
C THR A 35 6.54 19.85 10.07
N LEU A 36 5.52 19.13 10.57
CA LEU A 36 5.47 18.64 11.94
C LEU A 36 6.61 17.66 12.26
N TYR A 37 7.00 16.84 11.27
CA TYR A 37 8.04 15.84 11.43
C TYR A 37 9.45 16.41 11.23
N PHE A 38 9.69 17.15 10.16
CA PHE A 38 11.03 17.63 9.81
C PHE A 38 11.44 18.94 10.49
N ILE A 39 10.47 19.77 10.91
CA ILE A 39 10.72 21.09 11.52
C ILE A 39 9.78 21.30 12.71
N PRO A 40 9.85 20.45 13.76
CA PRO A 40 8.98 20.56 14.93
C PRO A 40 9.06 21.93 15.61
N GLU A 41 10.23 22.57 15.58
CA GLU A 41 10.48 23.89 16.17
C GLU A 41 9.61 25.00 15.54
N ALA A 42 9.24 24.86 14.26
CA ALA A 42 8.35 25.80 13.59
C ALA A 42 6.92 25.78 14.16
N THR A 43 6.56 24.68 14.82
CA THR A 43 5.26 24.51 15.50
C THR A 43 5.37 24.62 17.02
N GLY A 44 6.51 25.07 17.54
CA GLY A 44 6.75 25.21 18.98
C GLY A 44 6.94 23.87 19.70
N THR A 45 7.22 22.79 18.97
CA THR A 45 7.58 21.49 19.54
C THR A 45 9.08 21.24 19.39
N VAL A 46 9.57 20.10 19.88
CA VAL A 46 10.99 19.72 19.81
C VAL A 46 11.14 18.42 19.02
N ASN A 47 12.34 18.17 18.52
CA ASN A 47 12.65 16.93 17.82
C ASN A 47 12.79 15.75 18.79
N TYR A 48 11.97 14.72 18.59
CA TYR A 48 11.97 13.47 19.38
C TYR A 48 12.58 12.28 18.62
N LEU A 49 13.18 12.50 17.45
CA LEU A 49 13.76 11.43 16.64
C LEU A 49 14.96 10.79 17.35
N VAL A 50 15.03 9.46 17.28
CA VAL A 50 16.15 8.67 17.78
C VAL A 50 16.98 8.23 16.57
N ASN A 51 18.30 8.40 16.66
CA ASN A 51 19.20 7.93 15.62
C ASN A 51 19.25 6.40 15.64
N VAL A 52 18.97 5.78 14.50
CA VAL A 52 19.01 4.32 14.31
C VAL A 52 20.19 3.99 13.41
N GLU A 53 20.95 2.95 13.75
CA GLU A 53 22.09 2.51 12.93
C GLU A 53 21.59 1.81 11.66
N ASN A 54 22.25 2.03 10.53
CA ASN A 54 21.88 1.37 9.27
C ASN A 54 21.93 -0.16 9.38
N ALA A 55 22.83 -0.70 10.20
CA ALA A 55 22.92 -2.14 10.45
C ALA A 55 21.64 -2.70 11.09
N ASP A 56 21.01 -1.94 12.00
CA ASP A 56 19.73 -2.34 12.61
C ASP A 56 18.60 -2.28 11.58
N ILE A 57 18.61 -1.28 10.69
CA ILE A 57 17.64 -1.15 9.59
C ILE A 57 17.77 -2.33 8.63
N GLU A 58 19.00 -2.66 8.22
CA GLU A 58 19.30 -3.78 7.32
C GLU A 58 18.85 -5.11 7.95
N LEU A 59 19.18 -5.35 9.23
CA LEU A 59 18.76 -6.55 9.96
C LEU A 59 17.23 -6.68 10.01
N ILE A 60 16.52 -5.59 10.31
CA ILE A 60 15.04 -5.59 10.33
C ILE A 60 14.49 -5.83 8.93
N ASN A 61 15.07 -5.22 7.91
CA ASN A 61 14.61 -5.36 6.53
C ASN A 61 14.77 -6.82 6.04
N GLU A 62 15.88 -7.46 6.36
CA GLU A 62 16.11 -8.89 6.08
C GLU A 62 15.13 -9.81 6.82
N GLN A 63 14.74 -9.45 8.05
CA GLN A 63 13.87 -10.26 8.89
C GLN A 63 12.37 -10.00 8.69
N SER A 64 11.99 -8.80 8.23
CA SER A 64 10.62 -8.29 8.28
C SER A 64 10.05 -7.88 6.93
N CYS A 65 10.91 -7.54 5.96
CA CYS A 65 10.50 -7.02 4.65
C CYS A 65 10.68 -8.05 3.53
N GLN A 66 10.29 -9.30 3.77
CA GLN A 66 9.69 -10.01 2.65
C GLN A 66 8.43 -9.23 2.32
N GLU A 67 8.39 -8.61 1.14
CA GLU A 67 7.14 -8.13 0.54
C GLU A 67 6.18 -9.32 0.57
N ARG A 68 5.38 -9.41 1.64
CA ARG A 68 4.37 -10.44 1.72
C ARG A 68 3.40 -10.04 0.63
N SER A 69 3.39 -10.82 -0.45
CA SER A 69 2.28 -10.79 -1.37
C SER A 69 1.02 -10.85 -0.50
N ASN A 70 0.16 -9.84 -0.60
CA ASN A 70 -1.14 -9.84 0.07
C ASN A 70 -2.06 -10.94 -0.50
N CYS A 71 -1.54 -11.75 -1.41
CA CYS A 71 -2.18 -12.86 -2.08
C CYS A 71 -1.50 -14.16 -1.68
N LEU A 72 -2.30 -15.21 -1.50
CA LEU A 72 -1.79 -16.56 -1.36
C LEU A 72 -1.09 -16.98 -2.66
N PRO A 73 0.12 -17.58 -2.61
CA PRO A 73 0.83 -18.04 -3.80
C PRO A 73 -0.01 -18.97 -4.68
N GLU A 74 -0.83 -19.82 -4.07
CA GLU A 74 -1.70 -20.77 -4.74
C GLU A 74 -2.81 -20.06 -5.53
N PHE A 75 -3.33 -18.96 -5.00
CA PHE A 75 -4.32 -18.15 -5.72
C PHE A 75 -3.67 -17.41 -6.89
N GLU A 76 -2.45 -16.89 -6.70
CA GLU A 76 -1.72 -16.19 -7.76
C GLU A 76 -1.40 -17.13 -8.93
N GLU A 77 -0.93 -18.34 -8.65
CA GLU A 77 -0.68 -19.38 -9.67
C GLU A 77 -1.98 -19.75 -10.40
N LEU A 78 -3.07 -20.00 -9.67
CA LEU A 78 -4.35 -20.34 -10.26
C LEU A 78 -4.90 -19.20 -11.14
N ALA A 79 -4.82 -17.96 -10.67
CA ALA A 79 -5.26 -16.79 -11.42
C ALA A 79 -4.47 -16.66 -12.74
N LEU A 80 -3.15 -16.86 -12.71
CA LEU A 80 -2.31 -16.83 -13.90
C LEU A 80 -2.71 -17.89 -14.93
N ILE A 81 -3.02 -19.12 -14.49
CA ILE A 81 -3.49 -20.20 -15.38
C ILE A 81 -4.81 -19.80 -16.03
N VAL A 82 -5.78 -19.31 -15.26
CA VAL A 82 -7.09 -18.88 -15.81
C VAL A 82 -6.94 -17.74 -16.80
N MET A 83 -6.05 -16.78 -16.51
CA MET A 83 -5.75 -15.68 -17.43
C MET A 83 -5.16 -16.19 -18.74
N GLU A 84 -4.23 -17.14 -18.69
CA GLU A 84 -3.61 -17.74 -19.89
C GLU A 84 -4.64 -18.51 -20.73
N GLU A 85 -5.45 -19.37 -20.11
CA GLU A 85 -6.47 -20.17 -20.80
C GLU A 85 -7.53 -19.32 -21.50
N ARG A 86 -7.88 -18.17 -20.93
CA ARG A 86 -8.93 -17.27 -21.44
C ARG A 86 -8.40 -16.09 -22.23
N GLY A 87 -7.08 -15.91 -22.31
CA GLY A 87 -6.45 -14.77 -22.98
C GLY A 87 -6.75 -13.44 -22.29
N LEU A 88 -6.88 -13.43 -20.97
CA LEU A 88 -7.07 -12.21 -20.18
C LEU A 88 -5.74 -11.47 -20.04
N LEU A 89 -5.80 -10.14 -20.09
CA LEU A 89 -4.62 -9.28 -20.00
C LEU A 89 -4.40 -8.80 -18.57
N PHE A 90 -3.13 -8.51 -18.26
CA PHE A 90 -2.81 -7.78 -17.02
C PHE A 90 -3.42 -6.38 -17.07
N PRO A 91 -3.93 -5.87 -15.94
CA PRO A 91 -4.61 -4.60 -15.91
C PRO A 91 -3.61 -3.45 -15.84
N ASP A 92 -3.84 -2.39 -16.61
CA ASP A 92 -2.99 -1.19 -16.64
C ASP A 92 -3.50 -0.08 -15.70
N ASN A 93 -4.76 -0.14 -15.28
CA ASN A 93 -5.39 0.84 -14.39
C ASN A 93 -6.34 0.17 -13.38
N HIS A 94 -6.80 0.93 -12.38
CA HIS A 94 -7.69 0.43 -11.33
C HIS A 94 -8.96 -0.23 -11.89
N THR A 95 -9.59 0.37 -12.89
CA THR A 95 -10.84 -0.15 -13.46
C THR A 95 -10.63 -1.50 -14.13
N ASP A 96 -9.55 -1.66 -14.91
CA ASP A 96 -9.22 -2.94 -15.52
C ASP A 96 -8.84 -3.98 -14.46
N ALA A 97 -8.20 -3.56 -13.38
CA ALA A 97 -7.84 -4.45 -12.27
C ALA A 97 -9.06 -4.98 -11.52
N GLU A 98 -10.06 -4.11 -11.29
CA GLU A 98 -11.34 -4.50 -10.71
C GLU A 98 -12.10 -5.47 -11.62
N ASN A 99 -12.18 -5.16 -12.93
CA ASN A 99 -12.84 -6.01 -13.91
C ASN A 99 -12.18 -7.40 -13.99
N LEU A 100 -10.85 -7.46 -14.06
CA LEU A 100 -10.10 -8.71 -14.07
C LEU A 100 -10.37 -9.53 -12.80
N TYR A 101 -10.37 -8.88 -11.63
CA TYR A 101 -10.64 -9.56 -10.37
C TYR A 101 -12.04 -10.19 -10.34
N LEU A 102 -13.07 -9.44 -10.75
CA LEU A 102 -14.45 -9.94 -10.80
C LEU A 102 -14.60 -11.10 -11.79
N GLU A 103 -13.93 -11.03 -12.94
CA GLU A 103 -13.96 -12.09 -13.94
C GLU A 103 -13.29 -13.37 -13.42
N LEU A 104 -12.13 -13.25 -12.78
CA LEU A 104 -11.44 -14.37 -12.14
C LEU A 104 -12.29 -15.02 -11.05
N VAL A 105 -12.92 -14.23 -10.16
CA VAL A 105 -13.79 -14.77 -9.11
C VAL A 105 -14.95 -15.55 -9.69
N ARG A 106 -15.63 -14.99 -10.70
CA ARG A 106 -16.75 -15.66 -11.38
C ARG A 106 -16.32 -16.99 -11.99
N ASP A 107 -15.15 -17.03 -12.59
CA ASP A 107 -14.63 -18.25 -13.23
C ASP A 107 -14.27 -19.31 -12.20
N LEU A 108 -13.67 -18.93 -11.08
CA LEU A 108 -13.37 -19.84 -9.97
C LEU A 108 -14.65 -20.40 -9.33
N GLU A 109 -15.69 -19.58 -9.16
CA GLU A 109 -17.00 -20.04 -8.66
C GLU A 109 -17.64 -21.06 -9.60
N ASN A 110 -17.54 -20.85 -10.91
CA ASN A 110 -18.04 -21.80 -11.90
C ASN A 110 -17.28 -23.14 -11.88
N MET A 111 -15.98 -23.12 -11.53
CA MET A 111 -15.19 -24.34 -11.37
C MET A 111 -15.52 -25.11 -10.09
N ALA A 112 -15.91 -24.41 -9.03
CA ALA A 112 -16.30 -25.02 -7.75
C ALA A 112 -17.73 -25.58 -7.73
N GLY A 113 -18.58 -25.17 -8.68
CA GLY A 113 -19.99 -25.59 -8.79
C GLY A 113 -20.25 -26.85 -9.63
N ASN A 114 -19.21 -27.50 -10.17
CA ASN A 114 -19.26 -28.79 -10.88
C ASN A 114 -18.65 -29.92 -10.05
#